data_AF-A0A0A2ZXT7-F1
#
_entry.id   AF-A0A0A2ZXT7-F1
#
_cell.length_a   1.000
_cell.length_b   1.000
_cell.length_c   1.000
_cell.angle_alpha   90.00
_cell.angle_beta   90.00
_cell.angle_gamma   90.00
#
_symmetry.space_group_name_H-M   'P 1'
#
loop_
_entity.id
_entity.type
_entity.pdbx_description
1 polymer ?
#
loop_
_entity_poly.entity_id
_entity_poly.type
_entity_poly.pdbx_seq_one_letter_code
_entity_poly.pdbx_strand_id
1 'polypeptide(L)'
;MKYEKQIVSKKRVADHGEVYTREREVNAMLDLVKTQTQSLSATFLEPACGTGNFLIEILRRKLAVAAENYQYKGKRKKHIAPPSQLSYERDLILAVSSIYGIELLADNVKICRERLFDFAKSEYERLFPNNQNEDCLASLRCLLALNIVHGDALTMEVATPRTESPIPELSDEQQAYAKKAIIFSQWSFVSERKIKRVPFIYWGLVQQQYQADGNSALPHPYRTVFQSSLCDFLKIGQQYAAEYQQSECEYA
;
A
#
# COMPACT_ATOMS: atom_id res chain seq x y z
N MET A 1 -30.99 10.28 -2.41
CA MET A 1 -29.82 9.74 -1.66
C MET A 1 -29.99 8.24 -1.59
N LYS A 2 -29.05 7.44 -2.12
CA LYS A 2 -29.03 6.00 -1.85
C LYS A 2 -28.60 5.84 -0.39
N TYR A 3 -29.42 5.17 0.41
CA TYR A 3 -29.00 4.73 1.74
C TYR A 3 -27.96 3.63 1.56
N GLU A 4 -26.69 3.96 1.76
CA GLU A 4 -25.65 2.93 1.86
C GLU A 4 -25.78 2.19 3.18
N LYS A 5 -25.73 0.86 3.11
CA LYS A 5 -25.82 0.00 4.28
C LYS A 5 -24.53 0.13 5.10
N GLN A 6 -24.64 0.62 6.33
CA GLN A 6 -23.48 0.90 7.19
C GLN A 6 -22.86 -0.35 7.85
N ILE A 7 -23.63 -1.43 7.98
CA ILE A 7 -23.17 -2.67 8.61
C ILE A 7 -23.43 -3.85 7.68
N VAL A 8 -22.49 -4.79 7.58
CA VAL A 8 -22.68 -6.04 6.83
C VAL A 8 -23.69 -6.93 7.55
N SER A 9 -23.45 -7.19 8.84
CA SER A 9 -24.34 -7.96 9.72
C SER A 9 -24.13 -7.56 11.19
N LYS A 10 -25.13 -7.82 12.04
CA LYS A 10 -24.99 -7.62 13.50
C LYS A 10 -23.89 -8.49 14.11
N LYS A 11 -23.67 -9.70 13.54
CA LYS A 11 -22.62 -10.62 13.99
C LYS A 11 -21.22 -10.04 13.78
N ARG A 12 -20.93 -9.49 12.58
CA ARG A 12 -19.63 -8.86 12.30
C ARG A 12 -19.37 -7.61 13.14
N VAL A 13 -20.42 -6.85 13.47
CA VAL A 13 -20.31 -5.74 14.44
C VAL A 13 -19.95 -6.27 15.82
N ALA A 14 -20.64 -7.31 16.31
CA ALA A 14 -20.40 -7.85 17.64
C ALA A 14 -19.04 -8.54 17.78
N ASP A 15 -18.63 -9.32 16.77
CA ASP A 15 -17.43 -10.15 16.82
C ASP A 15 -16.15 -9.39 16.43
N HIS A 16 -16.27 -8.39 15.54
CA HIS A 16 -15.11 -7.71 14.92
C HIS A 16 -15.20 -6.18 14.93
N GLY A 17 -16.28 -5.59 15.44
CA GLY A 17 -16.49 -4.14 15.38
C GLY A 17 -16.67 -3.58 13.98
N GLU A 18 -16.95 -4.42 12.98
CA GLU A 18 -16.96 -3.99 11.58
C GLU A 18 -18.14 -3.04 11.28
N VAL A 19 -17.78 -1.81 10.91
CA VAL A 19 -18.71 -0.78 10.44
C VAL A 19 -18.11 -0.05 9.25
N TYR A 20 -18.92 0.31 8.26
CA TYR A 20 -18.46 1.11 7.14
C TYR A 20 -18.53 2.59 7.46
N THR A 21 -17.37 3.25 7.42
CA THR A 21 -17.29 4.71 7.48
C THR A 21 -17.99 5.31 6.27
N ARG A 22 -18.93 6.23 6.50
CA ARG A 22 -19.72 6.85 5.44
C ARG A 22 -18.86 7.78 4.60
N GLU A 23 -19.17 7.90 3.31
CA GLU A 23 -18.47 8.77 2.37
C GLU A 23 -18.32 10.23 2.87
N ARG A 24 -19.35 10.78 3.52
CA ARG A 24 -19.30 12.12 4.13
C ARG A 24 -18.19 12.22 5.18
N GLU A 25 -18.09 11.23 6.07
CA GLU A 25 -17.11 11.25 7.15
C GLU A 25 -15.70 11.01 6.62
N VAL A 26 -15.55 10.12 5.63
CA VAL A 26 -14.28 9.91 4.92
C VAL A 26 -13.79 11.24 4.32
N ASN A 27 -14.64 11.94 3.56
CA ASN A 27 -14.26 13.20 2.94
C ASN A 27 -13.94 14.29 3.97
N ALA A 28 -14.76 14.43 5.01
CA ALA A 28 -14.52 15.41 6.07
C ALA A 28 -13.17 15.21 6.75
N MET A 29 -12.79 13.97 7.04
CA MET A 29 -11.49 13.63 7.63
C MET A 29 -10.32 13.88 6.67
N LEU A 30 -10.46 13.48 5.40
CA LEU A 30 -9.40 13.66 4.40
C LEU A 30 -9.20 15.13 4.02
N ASP A 31 -10.22 15.97 4.18
CA ASP A 31 -10.10 17.42 3.95
C ASP A 31 -9.22 18.12 5.00
N LEU A 32 -9.06 17.54 6.20
CA LEU A 32 -8.12 18.03 7.22
C LEU A 32 -6.66 17.87 6.79
N VAL A 33 -6.38 16.92 5.89
CA VAL A 33 -5.05 16.60 5.36
C VAL A 33 -5.01 16.69 3.84
N LYS A 34 -5.80 17.62 3.28
CA LYS A 34 -6.02 17.76 1.83
C LYS A 34 -4.72 17.82 1.03
N THR A 35 -3.76 18.64 1.46
CA THR A 35 -2.47 18.80 0.79
C THR A 35 -1.71 17.48 0.66
N GLN A 36 -1.75 16.63 1.68
CA GLN A 36 -1.14 15.31 1.66
C GLN A 36 -1.89 14.36 0.72
N THR A 37 -3.23 14.40 0.72
CA THR A 37 -4.05 13.57 -0.20
C THR A 37 -3.86 13.93 -1.67
N GLN A 38 -3.37 15.14 -1.96
CA GLN A 38 -3.04 15.61 -3.31
C GLN A 38 -1.55 15.44 -3.66
N SER A 39 -0.72 14.98 -2.72
CA SER A 39 0.67 14.63 -3.02
C SER A 39 0.75 13.16 -3.44
N LEU A 40 1.28 12.87 -4.63
CA LEU A 40 1.45 11.49 -5.10
C LEU A 40 2.35 10.68 -4.17
N SER A 41 3.39 11.29 -3.59
CA SER A 41 4.39 10.63 -2.76
C SER A 41 4.07 10.58 -1.27
N ALA A 42 3.10 11.36 -0.78
CA ALA A 42 2.74 11.33 0.63
C ALA A 42 2.15 9.97 1.01
N THR A 43 2.70 9.32 2.03
CA THR A 43 2.31 7.97 2.42
C THR A 43 1.15 7.97 3.42
N PHE A 44 0.19 7.05 3.24
CA PHE A 44 -0.94 6.83 4.16
C PHE A 44 -0.98 5.38 4.60
N LEU A 45 -1.20 5.14 5.89
CA LEU A 45 -1.40 3.81 6.45
C LEU A 45 -2.72 3.79 7.21
N GLU A 46 -3.62 2.87 6.86
CA GLU A 46 -4.87 2.65 7.59
C GLU A 46 -4.85 1.33 8.37
N PRO A 47 -4.70 1.36 9.72
CA PRO A 47 -4.59 0.18 10.56
C PRO A 47 -5.97 -0.35 10.98
N ALA A 48 -6.83 -0.64 10.00
CA ALA A 48 -8.14 -1.32 10.06
C ALA A 48 -8.91 -0.96 8.77
N CYS A 49 -8.31 -1.24 7.61
CA CYS A 49 -8.74 -0.59 6.37
C CYS A 49 -10.08 -1.09 5.82
N GLY A 50 -10.62 -2.20 6.35
CA GLY A 50 -11.88 -2.79 5.92
C GLY A 50 -11.88 -3.03 4.41
N THR A 51 -12.97 -2.67 3.74
CA THR A 51 -13.11 -2.69 2.28
C THR A 51 -12.51 -1.45 1.59
N GLY A 52 -11.65 -0.70 2.29
CA GLY A 52 -10.83 0.38 1.72
C GLY A 52 -11.50 1.74 1.57
N ASN A 53 -12.49 2.11 2.39
CA ASN A 53 -13.23 3.38 2.22
C ASN A 53 -12.36 4.64 2.28
N PHE A 54 -11.37 4.70 3.18
CA PHE A 54 -10.39 5.79 3.19
C PHE A 54 -9.39 5.67 2.04
N LEU A 55 -8.84 4.48 1.82
CA LEU A 55 -7.78 4.24 0.84
C LEU A 55 -8.25 4.55 -0.59
N ILE A 56 -9.48 4.21 -0.95
CA ILE A 56 -10.04 4.49 -2.28
C ILE A 56 -10.16 5.99 -2.54
N GLU A 57 -10.56 6.77 -1.53
CA GLU A 57 -10.72 8.22 -1.68
C GLU A 57 -9.36 8.93 -1.69
N ILE A 58 -8.39 8.45 -0.90
CA ILE A 58 -6.99 8.89 -1.00
C ILE A 58 -6.45 8.61 -2.42
N LEU A 59 -6.66 7.40 -2.93
CA LEU A 59 -6.22 7.02 -4.27
C LEU A 59 -6.90 7.88 -5.35
N ARG A 60 -8.21 8.14 -5.23
CA ARG A 60 -8.95 9.05 -6.12
C ARG A 60 -8.32 10.43 -6.19
N ARG A 61 -8.04 11.03 -5.03
CA ARG A 61 -7.42 12.37 -4.94
C ARG A 61 -6.02 12.39 -5.55
N LYS A 62 -5.22 11.34 -5.33
CA LYS A 62 -3.89 11.19 -5.95
C LYS A 62 -3.98 11.01 -7.47
N LEU A 63 -4.85 10.13 -7.98
CA LEU A 63 -4.98 9.88 -9.41
C LEU A 63 -5.56 11.06 -10.18
N ALA A 64 -6.38 11.90 -9.53
CA ALA A 64 -6.78 13.19 -10.10
C ALA A 64 -5.57 14.09 -10.39
N VAL A 65 -4.60 14.16 -9.46
CA VAL A 65 -3.35 14.90 -9.64
C VAL A 65 -2.45 14.26 -10.71
N ALA A 66 -2.33 12.93 -10.75
CA ALA A 66 -1.60 12.24 -11.81
C ALA A 66 -2.20 12.52 -13.20
N ALA A 67 -3.54 12.49 -13.31
CA ALA A 67 -4.24 12.83 -14.54
C ALA A 67 -4.02 14.30 -14.92
N GLU A 68 -4.06 15.23 -13.97
CA GLU A 68 -3.76 16.64 -14.20
C GLU A 68 -2.33 16.83 -14.70
N ASN A 69 -1.33 16.19 -14.07
CA ASN A 69 0.08 16.24 -14.51
C ASN A 69 0.25 15.83 -15.97
N TYR A 70 -0.39 14.72 -16.36
CA TYR A 70 -0.35 14.20 -17.72
C TYR A 70 -1.09 15.11 -18.71
N GLN A 71 -2.31 15.53 -18.37
CA GLN A 71 -3.19 16.31 -19.24
C GLN A 71 -2.83 17.79 -19.28
N TYR A 72 -2.00 18.29 -18.36
CA TYR A 72 -1.66 19.70 -18.27
C TYR A 72 -1.15 20.16 -19.62
N LYS A 73 -1.85 21.13 -20.23
CA LYS A 73 -1.53 21.74 -21.55
C LYS A 73 -1.12 23.21 -21.41
N GLY A 74 -0.83 23.69 -20.20
CA GLY A 74 -0.44 25.09 -19.97
C GLY A 74 0.79 25.52 -20.78
N LYS A 75 1.14 26.81 -20.76
CA LYS A 75 2.26 27.42 -21.50
C LYS A 75 3.60 26.74 -21.20
N ARG A 76 3.84 25.54 -21.73
CA ARG A 76 5.12 24.86 -21.66
C ARG A 76 6.10 25.71 -22.45
N LYS A 77 7.28 25.93 -21.88
CA LYS A 77 8.39 26.47 -22.65
C LYS A 77 8.58 25.57 -23.89
N LYS A 78 8.82 26.15 -25.05
CA LYS A 78 8.95 25.44 -26.36
C LYS A 78 9.89 24.23 -26.36
N HIS A 79 10.74 24.07 -25.34
CA HIS A 79 11.75 23.01 -25.22
C HIS A 79 11.38 21.88 -24.23
N ILE A 80 10.21 21.91 -23.58
CA ILE A 80 9.79 20.84 -22.66
C ILE A 80 8.91 19.85 -23.42
N ALA A 81 9.36 18.59 -23.51
CA ALA A 81 8.60 17.51 -24.12
C ALA A 81 7.24 17.33 -23.41
N PRO A 82 6.18 16.94 -24.15
CA PRO A 82 4.90 16.61 -23.53
C PRO A 82 5.03 15.36 -22.63
N PRO A 83 4.19 15.23 -21.59
CA PRO A 83 4.13 14.02 -20.77
C PRO A 83 3.87 12.79 -21.65
N SER A 84 4.68 11.77 -21.47
CA SER A 84 4.51 10.48 -22.12
C SER A 84 3.57 9.58 -21.29
N GLN A 85 3.04 8.53 -21.92
CA GLN A 85 2.34 7.47 -21.17
C GLN A 85 3.18 6.94 -20.01
N LEU A 86 4.49 6.74 -20.25
CA LEU A 86 5.43 6.29 -19.23
C LEU A 86 5.47 7.24 -18.01
N SER A 87 5.36 8.55 -18.23
CA SER A 87 5.32 9.52 -17.12
C SER A 87 4.03 9.41 -16.30
N TYR A 88 2.89 9.12 -16.95
CA TYR A 88 1.65 8.83 -16.23
C TYR A 88 1.71 7.49 -15.48
N GLU A 89 2.23 6.43 -16.11
CA GLU A 89 2.40 5.12 -15.46
C GLU A 89 3.27 5.22 -14.20
N ARG A 90 4.31 6.06 -14.25
CA ARG A 90 5.14 6.38 -13.09
C ARG A 90 4.34 7.04 -11.98
N ASP A 91 3.54 8.07 -12.28
CA ASP A 91 2.72 8.78 -11.30
C ASP A 91 1.62 7.87 -10.71
N LEU A 92 1.04 7.01 -11.54
CA LEU A 92 0.07 5.98 -11.16
C LEU A 92 0.71 4.99 -10.16
N ILE A 93 1.90 4.49 -10.47
CA ILE A 93 2.66 3.58 -9.60
C ILE A 93 3.06 4.28 -8.30
N LEU A 94 3.49 5.53 -8.36
CA LEU A 94 3.82 6.33 -7.17
C LEU A 94 2.61 6.50 -6.24
N ALA A 95 1.45 6.81 -6.81
CA ALA A 95 0.21 6.96 -6.05
C ALA A 95 -0.15 5.65 -5.32
N VAL A 96 -0.16 4.53 -6.04
CA VAL A 96 -0.53 3.22 -5.49
C VAL A 96 0.52 2.69 -4.52
N SER A 97 1.82 2.90 -4.77
CA SER A 97 2.88 2.47 -3.86
C SER A 97 2.93 3.24 -2.55
N SER A 98 2.18 4.36 -2.45
CA SER A 98 2.17 5.24 -1.27
C SER A 98 1.01 4.97 -0.29
N ILE A 99 0.10 4.06 -0.59
CA ILE A 99 -1.01 3.69 0.29
C ILE A 99 -0.77 2.31 0.90
N TYR A 100 -1.09 2.17 2.19
CA TYR A 100 -0.89 0.97 2.98
C TYR A 100 -2.13 0.71 3.86
N GLY A 101 -2.39 -0.56 4.17
CA GLY A 101 -3.49 -0.95 5.03
C GLY A 101 -3.23 -2.26 5.76
N ILE A 102 -3.83 -2.39 6.93
CA ILE A 102 -3.91 -3.65 7.68
C ILE A 102 -5.39 -3.94 7.86
N GLU A 103 -5.81 -5.18 7.63
CA GLU A 103 -7.19 -5.60 7.84
C GLU A 103 -7.23 -7.02 8.42
N LEU A 104 -8.11 -7.20 9.40
CA LEU A 104 -8.24 -8.44 10.16
C LEU A 104 -9.01 -9.52 9.39
N LEU A 105 -9.98 -9.13 8.56
CA LEU A 105 -10.85 -10.08 7.86
C LEU A 105 -10.38 -10.29 6.43
N ALA A 106 -10.01 -11.54 6.12
CA ALA A 106 -9.53 -11.98 4.82
C ALA A 106 -10.42 -11.55 3.62
N ASP A 107 -11.74 -11.59 3.78
CA ASP A 107 -12.69 -11.18 2.74
C ASP A 107 -12.62 -9.67 2.46
N ASN A 108 -12.51 -8.85 3.51
CA ASN A 108 -12.30 -7.41 3.39
C ASN A 108 -10.97 -7.07 2.71
N VAL A 109 -9.89 -7.79 3.04
CA VAL A 109 -8.57 -7.61 2.40
C VAL A 109 -8.69 -7.79 0.88
N LYS A 110 -9.33 -8.88 0.45
CA LYS A 110 -9.56 -9.17 -0.97
C LYS A 110 -10.38 -8.07 -1.65
N ILE A 111 -11.52 -7.69 -1.05
CA ILE A 111 -12.38 -6.62 -1.57
C ILE A 111 -11.63 -5.30 -1.66
N CYS A 112 -10.81 -4.96 -0.66
CA CYS A 112 -10.00 -3.75 -0.63
C CYS A 112 -8.99 -3.73 -1.79
N ARG A 113 -8.22 -4.81 -1.98
CA ARG A 113 -7.24 -4.95 -3.07
C ARG A 113 -7.90 -4.84 -4.44
N GLU A 114 -8.98 -5.60 -4.67
CA GLU A 114 -9.73 -5.59 -5.94
C GLU A 114 -10.30 -4.19 -6.23
N ARG A 115 -10.96 -3.57 -5.26
CA ARG A 115 -11.55 -2.24 -5.40
C ARG A 115 -10.52 -1.17 -5.74
N LEU A 116 -9.35 -1.18 -5.08
CA LEU A 116 -8.27 -0.24 -5.36
C LEU A 116 -7.66 -0.48 -6.75
N PHE A 117 -7.44 -1.75 -7.11
CA PHE A 117 -6.90 -2.12 -8.41
C PHE A 117 -7.86 -1.72 -9.54
N ASP A 118 -9.14 -2.07 -9.45
CA ASP A 118 -10.14 -1.80 -10.48
C ASP A 118 -10.34 -0.31 -10.70
N PHE A 119 -10.30 0.48 -9.62
CA PHE A 119 -10.34 1.94 -9.73
C PHE A 119 -9.10 2.50 -10.44
N ALA A 120 -7.89 2.08 -10.04
CA ALA A 120 -6.65 2.50 -10.69
C ALA A 120 -6.61 2.10 -12.17
N LYS A 121 -7.02 0.87 -12.49
CA LYS A 121 -7.15 0.36 -13.85
C LYS A 121 -8.14 1.18 -14.66
N SER A 122 -9.32 1.48 -14.11
CA SER A 122 -10.34 2.28 -14.80
C SER A 122 -9.85 3.70 -15.11
N GLU A 123 -9.14 4.35 -14.17
CA GLU A 123 -8.54 5.67 -14.43
C GLU A 123 -7.43 5.61 -15.49
N TYR A 124 -6.66 4.51 -15.51
CA TYR A 124 -5.65 4.30 -16.54
C TYR A 124 -6.30 4.08 -17.92
N GLU A 125 -7.32 3.23 -18.01
CA GLU A 125 -8.12 2.97 -19.22
C GLU A 125 -8.80 4.23 -19.75
N ARG A 126 -9.31 5.09 -18.88
CA ARG A 126 -9.93 6.37 -19.26
C ARG A 126 -8.97 7.28 -20.04
N LEU A 127 -7.67 7.26 -19.72
CA LEU A 127 -6.66 8.06 -20.41
C LEU A 127 -6.03 7.32 -21.59
N PHE A 128 -5.96 5.98 -21.56
CA PHE A 128 -5.29 5.15 -22.55
C PHE A 128 -6.13 3.92 -22.95
N PRO A 129 -7.32 4.08 -23.56
CA PRO A 129 -8.34 3.03 -23.69
C PRO A 129 -7.93 1.76 -24.47
N ASN A 130 -6.90 1.84 -25.32
CA ASN A 130 -6.44 0.70 -26.14
C ASN A 130 -4.94 0.43 -26.01
N ASN A 131 -4.27 0.99 -25.00
CA ASN A 131 -2.82 0.91 -24.89
C ASN A 131 -2.35 0.78 -23.44
N GLN A 132 -3.12 0.12 -22.57
CA GLN A 132 -2.65 -0.10 -21.20
C GLN A 132 -1.48 -1.08 -21.22
N ASN A 133 -0.45 -0.77 -20.45
CA ASN A 133 0.70 -1.63 -20.33
C ASN A 133 0.45 -2.72 -19.28
N GLU A 134 0.44 -3.97 -19.69
CA GLU A 134 0.24 -5.13 -18.81
C GLU A 134 1.29 -5.21 -17.69
N ASP A 135 2.53 -4.81 -17.95
CA ASP A 135 3.58 -4.74 -16.94
C ASP A 135 3.21 -3.70 -15.84
N CYS A 136 2.60 -2.59 -16.23
CA CYS A 136 2.12 -1.59 -15.27
C CYS A 136 0.99 -2.16 -14.40
N LEU A 137 0.00 -2.82 -15.02
CA LEU A 137 -1.10 -3.45 -14.31
C LEU A 137 -0.62 -4.56 -13.35
N ALA A 138 0.34 -5.38 -13.79
CA ALA A 138 0.98 -6.39 -12.95
C ALA A 138 1.71 -5.76 -11.74
N SER A 139 2.42 -4.66 -11.94
CA SER A 139 3.04 -3.90 -10.86
C SER A 139 2.01 -3.33 -9.87
N LEU A 140 0.87 -2.83 -10.35
CA LEU A 140 -0.21 -2.35 -9.46
C LEU A 140 -0.76 -3.46 -8.57
N ARG A 141 -1.04 -4.65 -9.13
CA ARG A 141 -1.50 -5.80 -8.35
C ARG A 141 -0.48 -6.19 -7.28
N CYS A 142 0.78 -6.30 -7.67
CA CYS A 142 1.86 -6.65 -6.75
C CYS A 142 2.00 -5.62 -5.61
N LEU A 143 1.92 -4.32 -5.91
CA LEU A 143 2.01 -3.27 -4.87
C LEU A 143 0.86 -3.37 -3.88
N LEU A 144 -0.38 -3.52 -4.36
CA LEU A 144 -1.55 -3.64 -3.49
C LEU A 144 -1.49 -4.90 -2.63
N ALA A 145 -0.99 -6.01 -3.18
CA ALA A 145 -0.81 -7.23 -2.40
C ALA A 145 0.25 -7.08 -1.29
N LEU A 146 1.35 -6.36 -1.56
CA LEU A 146 2.41 -6.12 -0.58
C LEU A 146 2.07 -5.01 0.44
N ASN A 147 1.20 -4.07 0.06
CA ASN A 147 0.88 -2.90 0.89
C ASN A 147 -0.44 -3.04 1.68
N ILE A 148 -1.36 -3.91 1.26
CA ILE A 148 -2.60 -4.21 1.98
C ILE A 148 -2.47 -5.59 2.61
N VAL A 149 -2.19 -5.64 3.91
CA VAL A 149 -1.82 -6.84 4.64
C VAL A 149 -2.99 -7.39 5.44
N HIS A 150 -3.17 -8.71 5.39
CA HIS A 150 -4.06 -9.43 6.30
C HIS A 150 -3.35 -9.70 7.62
N GLY A 151 -3.85 -9.08 8.67
CA GLY A 151 -3.22 -9.13 9.97
C GLY A 151 -4.00 -8.32 11.00
N ASP A 152 -3.51 -8.38 12.23
CA ASP A 152 -4.09 -7.67 13.34
C ASP A 152 -3.18 -6.48 13.67
N ALA A 153 -3.71 -5.27 13.51
CA ALA A 153 -2.97 -4.04 13.80
C ALA A 153 -2.70 -3.85 15.31
N LEU A 154 -3.48 -4.47 16.19
CA LEU A 154 -3.30 -4.41 17.64
C LEU A 154 -2.14 -5.30 18.09
N THR A 155 -2.07 -6.53 17.58
CA THR A 155 -0.93 -7.44 17.86
C THR A 155 0.28 -7.14 16.97
N MET A 156 0.06 -6.42 15.86
CA MET A 156 1.06 -6.11 14.82
C MET A 156 1.56 -7.37 14.09
N GLU A 157 0.73 -8.41 14.05
CA GLU A 157 1.06 -9.71 13.46
C GLU A 157 0.25 -9.97 12.18
N VAL A 158 0.85 -10.68 11.23
CA VAL A 158 0.14 -11.25 10.08
C VAL A 158 -0.76 -12.39 10.54
N ALA A 159 -1.90 -12.57 9.89
CA ALA A 159 -2.84 -13.64 10.25
C ALA A 159 -2.25 -15.04 9.98
N THR A 160 -1.42 -15.16 8.93
CA THR A 160 -0.73 -16.39 8.56
C THR A 160 0.78 -16.23 8.75
N PRO A 161 1.38 -16.85 9.78
CA PRO A 161 2.82 -16.78 9.99
C PRO A 161 3.60 -17.43 8.83
N ARG A 162 4.75 -16.85 8.49
CA ARG A 162 5.64 -17.40 7.47
C ARG A 162 6.24 -18.73 7.92
N THR A 163 6.51 -19.62 6.98
CA THR A 163 7.21 -20.89 7.22
C THR A 163 8.63 -20.65 7.75
N GLU A 164 9.33 -19.70 7.13
CA GLU A 164 10.69 -19.30 7.45
C GLU A 164 10.76 -17.87 7.98
N SER A 165 11.76 -17.59 8.81
CA SER A 165 12.01 -16.23 9.27
C SER A 165 12.43 -15.37 8.07
N PRO A 166 11.81 -14.20 7.84
CA PRO A 166 12.23 -13.30 6.77
C PRO A 166 13.58 -12.63 7.08
N ILE A 167 14.08 -12.78 8.31
CA ILE A 167 15.33 -12.20 8.79
C ILE A 167 16.30 -13.33 9.12
N PRO A 168 17.49 -13.36 8.48
CA PRO A 168 18.50 -14.37 8.77
C PRO A 168 19.18 -14.13 10.12
N GLU A 169 19.89 -15.13 10.63
CA GLU A 169 20.82 -15.01 11.77
C GLU A 169 20.17 -14.57 13.11
N LEU A 170 18.88 -14.87 13.30
CA LEU A 170 18.16 -14.65 14.56
C LEU A 170 18.18 -15.91 15.44
N SER A 171 18.04 -15.74 16.77
CA SER A 171 17.79 -16.86 17.69
C SER A 171 16.43 -17.52 17.40
N ASP A 172 16.22 -18.76 17.86
CA ASP A 172 14.96 -19.49 17.60
C ASP A 172 13.71 -18.73 18.07
N GLU A 173 13.79 -18.10 19.25
CA GLU A 173 12.70 -17.27 19.80
C GLU A 173 12.44 -16.04 18.91
N GLN A 174 13.50 -15.37 18.48
CA GLN A 174 13.41 -14.20 17.60
C GLN A 174 12.90 -14.57 16.20
N GLN A 175 13.24 -15.75 15.70
CA GLN A 175 12.70 -16.27 14.44
C GLN A 175 11.20 -16.55 14.54
N ALA A 176 10.72 -17.12 15.65
CA ALA A 176 9.30 -17.35 15.87
C ALA A 176 8.51 -16.04 15.86
N TYR A 177 9.07 -14.98 16.44
CA TYR A 177 8.49 -13.64 16.39
C TYR A 177 8.52 -13.06 14.96
N ALA A 178 9.67 -13.10 14.29
CA ALA A 178 9.86 -12.53 12.94
C ALA A 178 8.93 -13.16 11.89
N LYS A 179 8.59 -14.45 12.04
CA LYS A 179 7.63 -15.15 11.15
C LYS A 179 6.24 -14.51 11.18
N LYS A 180 5.82 -13.98 12.32
CA LYS A 180 4.51 -13.36 12.52
C LYS A 180 4.48 -11.87 12.22
N ALA A 181 5.63 -11.23 12.03
CA ALA A 181 5.67 -9.78 11.92
C ALA A 181 5.01 -9.25 10.63
N ILE A 182 4.27 -8.14 10.74
CA ILE A 182 3.85 -7.33 9.58
C ILE A 182 5.08 -6.60 9.03
N ILE A 183 5.42 -6.89 7.77
CA ILE A 183 6.53 -6.26 7.05
C ILE A 183 5.93 -5.45 5.90
N PHE A 184 6.11 -4.14 5.96
CA PHE A 184 5.77 -3.24 4.86
C PHE A 184 7.00 -2.98 4.00
N SER A 185 6.77 -2.41 2.83
CA SER A 185 7.82 -1.99 1.91
C SER A 185 7.68 -0.51 1.64
N GLN A 186 8.69 0.30 1.98
CA GLN A 186 8.77 1.66 1.51
C GLN A 186 9.23 1.67 0.05
N TRP A 187 8.48 2.34 -0.81
CA TRP A 187 8.78 2.48 -2.23
C TRP A 187 9.17 3.93 -2.54
N SER A 188 10.38 4.12 -3.05
CA SER A 188 10.91 5.45 -3.36
C SER A 188 11.55 5.44 -4.74
N PHE A 189 11.04 6.25 -5.66
CA PHE A 189 11.69 6.42 -6.94
C PHE A 189 13.04 7.14 -6.79
N VAL A 190 14.06 6.60 -7.45
CA VAL A 190 15.42 7.17 -7.48
C VAL A 190 15.78 7.75 -8.84
N SER A 191 15.06 7.34 -9.89
CA SER A 191 15.12 7.93 -11.23
C SER A 191 13.75 7.80 -11.91
N GLU A 192 13.63 8.23 -13.17
CA GLU A 192 12.41 8.12 -13.96
C GLU A 192 11.88 6.68 -14.05
N ARG A 193 12.79 5.71 -14.15
CA ARG A 193 12.48 4.28 -14.33
C ARG A 193 12.67 3.44 -13.07
N LYS A 194 13.60 3.84 -12.19
CA LYS A 194 14.03 2.98 -11.08
C LYS A 194 13.34 3.34 -9.78
N ILE A 195 12.82 2.33 -9.12
CA ILE A 195 12.18 2.41 -7.80
C ILE A 195 12.95 1.53 -6.82
N LYS A 196 13.23 2.11 -5.65
CA LYS A 196 13.90 1.46 -4.54
C LYS A 196 12.84 0.94 -3.57
N ARG A 197 12.95 -0.32 -3.19
CA ARG A 197 12.15 -0.97 -2.14
C ARG A 197 13.00 -1.12 -0.88
N VAL A 198 12.51 -0.63 0.24
CA VAL A 198 13.13 -0.82 1.56
C VAL A 198 12.10 -1.46 2.49
N PRO A 199 12.23 -2.76 2.80
CA PRO A 199 11.34 -3.39 3.75
C PRO A 199 11.59 -2.91 5.18
N PHE A 200 10.53 -2.79 5.96
CA PHE A 200 10.58 -2.44 7.36
C PHE A 200 9.45 -3.12 8.13
N ILE A 201 9.67 -3.35 9.42
CA ILE A 201 8.68 -4.03 10.25
C ILE A 201 7.78 -3.01 10.95
N TYR A 202 6.48 -3.27 10.96
CA TYR A 202 5.46 -2.32 11.43
C TYR A 202 5.61 -1.91 12.89
N TRP A 203 5.92 -2.83 13.81
CA TRP A 203 6.19 -2.52 15.22
C TRP A 203 7.26 -1.42 15.43
N GLY A 204 8.31 -1.39 14.61
CA GLY A 204 9.39 -0.40 14.69
C GLY A 204 8.98 0.99 14.21
N LEU A 205 7.79 1.12 13.63
CA LEU A 205 7.14 2.40 13.32
C LEU A 205 6.28 2.91 14.49
N VAL A 206 5.59 2.00 15.21
CA VAL A 206 4.56 2.34 16.20
C VAL A 206 5.11 2.42 17.62
N GLN A 207 6.02 1.52 18.00
CA GLN A 207 6.56 1.51 19.36
C GLN A 207 7.66 2.56 19.51
N GLN A 208 7.41 3.60 20.32
CA GLN A 208 8.44 4.51 20.85
C GLN A 208 9.20 3.92 22.05
N GLN A 209 8.78 2.76 22.57
CA GLN A 209 9.26 2.18 23.84
C GLN A 209 10.27 1.04 23.65
N TYR A 210 11.40 1.31 23.00
CA TYR A 210 12.61 0.58 23.39
C TYR A 210 13.29 1.38 24.50
N GLN A 211 13.14 0.95 25.75
CA GLN A 211 14.06 1.35 26.80
C GLN A 211 15.22 0.36 26.78
N ALA A 212 16.37 0.84 26.33
CA ALA A 212 17.61 0.11 26.51
C ALA A 212 17.85 -0.05 28.01
N ASP A 213 17.85 -1.29 28.52
CA ASP A 213 18.60 -1.58 29.73
C ASP A 213 20.04 -1.12 29.45
N GLY A 214 20.54 -0.22 30.31
CA GLY A 214 21.56 0.79 30.03
C GLY A 214 22.99 0.33 29.70
N ASN A 215 23.16 -0.82 29.02
CA ASN A 215 24.45 -1.30 28.53
C ASN A 215 24.41 -1.89 27.11
N SER A 216 23.30 -1.81 26.37
CA SER A 216 23.25 -2.29 24.98
C SER A 216 23.01 -1.13 24.01
N ALA A 217 24.08 -0.71 23.32
CA ALA A 217 23.99 0.10 22.11
C ALA A 217 23.48 -0.75 20.93
N LEU A 218 22.39 -1.49 21.12
CA LEU A 218 21.76 -2.21 20.03
C LEU A 218 20.78 -1.25 19.33
N PRO A 219 20.92 -1.01 18.01
CA PRO A 219 19.85 -0.39 17.26
C PRO A 219 18.59 -1.24 17.47
N HIS A 220 17.39 -0.62 17.49
CA HIS A 220 16.13 -1.37 17.43
C HIS A 220 16.33 -2.48 16.39
N PRO A 221 16.23 -3.79 16.75
CA PRO A 221 16.83 -4.84 15.94
C PRO A 221 16.21 -5.03 14.55
N TYR A 222 15.27 -4.16 14.18
CA TYR A 222 14.28 -4.36 13.13
C TYR A 222 13.99 -3.11 12.30
N ARG A 223 14.66 -1.98 12.56
CA ARG A 223 14.38 -0.73 11.83
C ARG A 223 14.87 -0.77 10.38
N THR A 224 15.95 -1.51 10.11
CA THR A 224 16.50 -1.77 8.76
C THR A 224 17.42 -2.99 8.76
N VAL A 225 16.86 -4.20 8.89
CA VAL A 225 17.62 -5.47 8.72
C VAL A 225 17.60 -5.94 7.27
N PHE A 226 16.63 -5.46 6.51
CA PHE A 226 16.45 -5.85 5.13
C PHE A 226 17.33 -5.02 4.22
N GLN A 227 17.97 -5.69 3.27
CA GLN A 227 18.68 -5.00 2.20
C GLN A 227 17.68 -4.30 1.28
N SER A 228 18.00 -3.07 0.90
CA SER A 228 17.22 -2.37 -0.12
C SER A 228 17.41 -3.04 -1.48
N SER A 229 16.34 -3.13 -2.26
CA SER A 229 16.43 -3.60 -3.65
C SER A 229 16.01 -2.50 -4.62
N LEU A 230 16.56 -2.56 -5.84
CA LEU A 230 16.25 -1.64 -6.92
C LEU A 230 15.57 -2.42 -8.05
N CYS A 231 14.48 -1.88 -8.56
CA CYS A 231 13.69 -2.48 -9.63
C CYS A 231 13.35 -1.41 -10.68
N ASP A 232 13.10 -1.84 -11.91
CA ASP A 232 12.34 -1.02 -12.85
C ASP A 232 10.86 -1.02 -12.43
N PHE A 233 10.20 0.13 -12.33
CA PHE A 233 8.85 0.18 -11.77
C PHE A 233 7.81 -0.63 -12.57
N LEU A 234 8.03 -0.86 -13.86
CA LEU A 234 7.18 -1.74 -14.68
C LEU A 234 7.47 -3.23 -14.44
N LYS A 235 8.60 -3.55 -13.80
CA LYS A 235 8.99 -4.94 -13.53
C LYS A 235 8.76 -5.37 -12.08
N ILE A 236 8.11 -4.55 -11.25
CA ILE A 236 7.75 -4.90 -9.87
C ILE A 236 6.94 -6.20 -9.86
N GLY A 237 5.90 -6.30 -10.70
CA GLY A 237 5.04 -7.48 -10.76
C GLY A 237 5.79 -8.78 -11.10
N GLN A 238 6.78 -8.71 -11.99
CA GLN A 238 7.63 -9.84 -12.32
C GLN A 238 8.66 -10.14 -11.22
N GLN A 239 9.33 -9.11 -10.71
CA GLN A 239 10.44 -9.24 -9.78
C GLN A 239 10.01 -9.83 -8.42
N TYR A 240 8.79 -9.52 -7.97
CA TYR A 240 8.28 -9.97 -6.67
C TYR A 240 7.09 -10.94 -6.81
N ALA A 241 6.97 -11.62 -7.96
CA ALA A 241 5.87 -12.52 -8.26
C ALA A 241 5.67 -13.61 -7.19
N ALA A 242 6.75 -14.24 -6.74
CA ALA A 242 6.71 -15.28 -5.73
C ALA A 242 6.15 -14.79 -4.39
N GLU A 243 6.50 -13.57 -3.97
CA GLU A 243 6.08 -13.00 -2.69
C GLU A 243 4.58 -12.72 -2.64
N TYR A 244 3.99 -12.21 -3.73
CA TYR A 244 2.56 -11.90 -3.73
C TYR A 244 1.68 -13.07 -4.16
N GLN A 245 2.16 -14.01 -5.00
CA GLN A 245 1.42 -15.23 -5.30
C GLN A 245 1.19 -16.07 -4.03
N GLN A 246 2.17 -16.09 -3.12
CA GLN A 246 1.97 -16.67 -1.79
C GLN A 246 0.86 -15.97 -1.01
N SER A 247 0.78 -14.63 -1.08
CA SER A 247 -0.30 -13.87 -0.45
C SER A 247 -1.67 -14.17 -1.06
N GLU A 248 -1.78 -14.35 -2.38
CA GLU A 248 -3.07 -14.65 -3.04
C GLU A 248 -3.56 -16.09 -2.77
N CYS A 249 -2.64 -17.05 -2.63
CA CYS A 249 -2.96 -18.43 -2.25
C CYS A 249 -3.49 -18.57 -0.82
N GLU A 250 -3.26 -17.61 0.07
CA GLU A 250 -3.82 -17.60 1.43
C GLU A 250 -5.35 -17.36 1.44
N TYR A 251 -5.95 -17.02 0.29
CA TYR A 251 -7.39 -16.69 0.14
C TYR A 251 -8.13 -17.57 -0.89
N ALA A 252 -7.48 -18.61 -1.43
CA ALA A 252 -8.07 -19.57 -2.36
C ALA A 252 -8.59 -20.81 -1.62
#